data_AF-A0A151F1B4-F1
#
_entry.id   AF-A0A151F1B4-F1
#
_cell.length_a   1.000
_cell.length_b   1.000
_cell.length_c   1.000
_cell.angle_alpha   90.00
_cell.angle_beta   90.00
_cell.angle_gamma   90.00
#
_symmetry.space_group_name_H-M   'P 1'
#
loop_
_entity.id
_entity.type
_entity.pdbx_description
1 polymer ?
#
loop_
_entity_poly.entity_id
_entity_poly.type
_entity_poly.pdbx_seq_one_letter_code
_entity_poly.pdbx_strand_id
1 'polypeptide(L)'
;MNKKIITIFIILFLAIINVSLASAHFKVNNENKYQNQDIVFSEDYGIQWEMNFDSDWRYGARYEGPQPIGDCDNDGLNEMIVGGRDNKLRIFEWNEDKQTYLEMHTLFPPLYPLQDSDPGGFAIGDLTGDGKNEVAATWGVSVHKWLLGKYRIIGYNPWIFNSGGGSGDCYIGDYDNDGENELIVSGGPMDDWSDCPEITIFRYNGIGLVKEAVWNNPDHGYTHIYMPGLADIDEDGENEIVCGSGHKIFVLDWDEENKKFEETIIKELGEEYYPFACVLKDSDMDGKNEIHVGYWSPMISIFEWNGTGYETKYEIEWPGEGTLIEGLDVGDVDDDSINEVCAGTHLIHILQWNGETYVEEALLPTFGDLAVVVVGDCDNDGKNELHAGSVMIDDDEEFMSWVFKYGLETSDYIQVDAGNGRLTVDIKRSKLGTPLNNASVAAWNLETGAWYDIRPKWREYNTYTRNDLPEGEYLLRAHMEDYQSQETTINIYSGGETTHTFLMEQTITRDYSFKNPSINLLFRYFERLISIHPILGRFLQSGLFKNIIS
;
A
#
# COMPACT_ATOMS: atom_id res chain seq x y z
N MET A 1 -74.18 -20.14 -15.93
CA MET A 1 -74.01 -18.81 -15.29
C MET A 1 -73.19 -19.04 -14.02
N ASN A 2 -71.98 -18.49 -14.00
CA ASN A 2 -70.82 -19.03 -13.29
C ASN A 2 -70.90 -18.96 -11.76
N LYS A 3 -70.86 -20.14 -11.13
CA LYS A 3 -70.29 -20.37 -9.80
C LYS A 3 -68.83 -20.77 -10.00
N LYS A 4 -67.91 -19.85 -9.78
CA LYS A 4 -66.48 -20.05 -9.48
C LYS A 4 -65.96 -18.65 -9.12
N ILE A 5 -65.08 -18.57 -8.12
CA ILE A 5 -64.56 -17.34 -7.50
C ILE A 5 -65.52 -16.80 -6.43
N ILE A 6 -65.62 -17.47 -5.27
CA ILE A 6 -65.55 -16.92 -3.89
C ILE A 6 -65.52 -18.16 -2.96
N THR A 7 -64.47 -18.97 -3.03
CA THR A 7 -64.19 -20.05 -2.06
C THR A 7 -62.69 -20.35 -2.07
N ILE A 8 -61.87 -19.33 -1.86
CA ILE A 8 -60.44 -19.46 -1.49
C ILE A 8 -60.12 -18.26 -0.62
N PHE A 9 -60.59 -18.23 0.62
CA PHE A 9 -60.12 -17.22 1.57
C PHE A 9 -60.02 -17.72 3.02
N ILE A 10 -60.49 -18.92 3.37
CA ILE A 10 -60.39 -19.43 4.75
C ILE A 10 -60.26 -20.96 4.73
N ILE A 11 -59.22 -21.50 4.10
CA ILE A 11 -58.63 -22.81 4.42
C ILE A 11 -57.15 -22.74 4.01
N LEU A 12 -56.32 -22.08 4.82
CA LEU A 12 -54.89 -22.41 4.96
C LEU A 12 -54.30 -21.61 6.14
N PHE A 13 -54.82 -21.86 7.34
CA PHE A 13 -54.13 -21.53 8.58
C PHE A 13 -53.96 -22.84 9.35
N LEU A 14 -52.71 -23.14 9.71
CA LEU A 14 -52.21 -24.34 10.40
C LEU A 14 -51.99 -25.59 9.54
N ALA A 15 -50.82 -25.67 8.90
CA ALA A 15 -49.81 -26.70 9.16
C ALA A 15 -48.77 -26.70 8.04
N ILE A 16 -47.59 -26.16 8.33
CA ILE A 16 -46.24 -26.72 8.10
C ILE A 16 -45.28 -25.57 8.41
N ILE A 17 -44.71 -25.66 9.61
CA ILE A 17 -43.45 -25.03 10.00
C ILE A 17 -42.35 -25.72 9.17
N ASN A 18 -41.32 -24.94 8.82
CA ASN A 18 -40.18 -25.23 7.93
C ASN A 18 -40.39 -24.77 6.48
N VAL A 19 -40.24 -23.46 6.29
CA VAL A 19 -39.58 -22.94 5.09
C VAL A 19 -38.28 -22.34 5.61
N SER A 20 -37.20 -23.06 5.33
CA SER A 20 -35.85 -22.51 5.31
C SER A 20 -35.89 -21.16 4.58
N LEU A 21 -35.40 -20.11 5.25
CA LEU A 21 -34.97 -18.91 4.55
C LEU A 21 -34.00 -19.38 3.46
N ALA A 22 -34.43 -19.33 2.21
CA ALA A 22 -33.47 -19.27 1.13
C ALA A 22 -32.86 -17.88 1.26
N SER A 23 -31.65 -17.80 1.81
CA SER A 23 -30.77 -16.69 1.52
C SER A 23 -30.68 -16.64 -0.01
N ALA A 24 -31.11 -15.51 -0.58
CA ALA A 24 -30.70 -15.21 -1.93
C ALA A 24 -29.23 -14.81 -1.81
N HIS A 25 -28.32 -15.78 -1.90
CA HIS A 25 -26.92 -15.49 -2.19
C HIS A 25 -26.91 -14.76 -3.53
N PHE A 26 -26.67 -13.46 -3.49
CA PHE A 26 -26.33 -12.72 -4.68
C PHE A 26 -24.90 -13.14 -5.03
N LYS A 27 -24.77 -13.94 -6.09
CA LYS A 27 -23.49 -14.25 -6.70
C LYS A 27 -22.88 -12.93 -7.18
N VAL A 28 -21.63 -12.67 -6.80
CA VAL A 28 -20.74 -11.80 -7.57
C VAL A 28 -20.80 -12.31 -9.01
N ASN A 29 -21.29 -11.49 -9.92
CA ASN A 29 -21.62 -11.93 -11.28
C ASN A 29 -20.35 -11.91 -12.14
N ASN A 30 -19.34 -12.71 -11.77
CA ASN A 30 -18.09 -12.93 -12.50
C ASN A 30 -18.28 -13.83 -13.75
N GLU A 31 -19.53 -14.09 -14.17
CA GLU A 31 -19.91 -15.20 -15.07
C GLU A 31 -19.27 -15.17 -16.48
N ASN A 32 -18.56 -14.10 -16.87
CA ASN A 32 -17.96 -13.98 -18.20
C ASN A 32 -16.42 -13.84 -18.24
N LYS A 33 -15.71 -13.65 -17.12
CA LYS A 33 -14.24 -13.44 -17.13
C LYS A 33 -13.48 -14.62 -16.53
N TYR A 34 -13.90 -15.05 -15.34
CA TYR A 34 -13.26 -16.15 -14.63
C TYR A 34 -14.08 -17.43 -14.81
N GLN A 35 -13.43 -18.59 -14.94
CA GLN A 35 -14.16 -19.85 -15.07
C GLN A 35 -14.80 -20.20 -13.72
N ASN A 36 -16.13 -20.08 -13.63
CA ASN A 36 -16.92 -20.43 -12.44
C ASN A 36 -16.64 -21.88 -11.99
N GLN A 37 -15.73 -22.04 -11.03
CA GLN A 37 -15.74 -23.17 -10.11
C GLN A 37 -16.77 -22.90 -9.00
N ASP A 38 -17.21 -23.93 -8.28
CA ASP A 38 -18.01 -23.76 -7.07
C ASP A 38 -17.12 -23.17 -5.97
N ILE A 39 -16.88 -21.86 -6.03
CA ILE A 39 -16.05 -21.11 -5.06
C ILE A 39 -16.78 -21.08 -3.71
N VAL A 40 -16.05 -21.44 -2.66
CA VAL A 40 -16.51 -21.36 -1.26
C VAL A 40 -15.52 -20.47 -0.52
N PHE A 41 -15.98 -19.28 -0.11
CA PHE A 41 -15.17 -18.37 0.68
C PHE A 41 -15.16 -18.80 2.15
N SER A 42 -14.08 -18.48 2.85
CA SER A 42 -13.98 -18.70 4.29
C SER A 42 -15.01 -17.84 5.04
N GLU A 43 -15.62 -18.40 6.08
CA GLU A 43 -16.49 -17.68 7.01
C GLU A 43 -15.72 -17.21 8.26
N ASP A 44 -14.44 -17.59 8.38
CA ASP A 44 -13.59 -17.32 9.56
C ASP A 44 -12.96 -15.92 9.52
N TYR A 45 -12.95 -15.26 8.36
CA TYR A 45 -12.39 -13.90 8.17
C TYR A 45 -13.50 -12.90 7.88
N GLY A 46 -13.46 -11.75 8.57
CA GLY A 46 -14.34 -10.61 8.32
C GLY A 46 -13.59 -9.40 7.77
N ILE A 47 -14.28 -8.50 7.06
CA ILE A 47 -13.74 -7.21 6.63
C ILE A 47 -13.80 -6.24 7.81
N GLN A 48 -12.65 -5.86 8.34
CA GLN A 48 -12.54 -4.87 9.41
C GLN A 48 -12.61 -3.45 8.85
N TRP A 49 -12.03 -3.23 7.66
CA TRP A 49 -12.01 -1.95 6.98
C TRP A 49 -12.00 -2.12 5.48
N GLU A 50 -12.68 -1.21 4.78
CA GLU A 50 -12.59 -1.11 3.34
C GLU A 50 -12.70 0.35 2.90
N MET A 51 -12.01 0.68 1.82
CA MET A 51 -12.05 2.00 1.21
C MET A 51 -12.11 1.91 -0.30
N ASN A 52 -13.06 2.64 -0.86
CA ASN A 52 -13.32 2.72 -2.28
C ASN A 52 -12.76 4.03 -2.88
N PHE A 53 -11.94 3.89 -3.93
CA PHE A 53 -11.19 4.97 -4.56
C PHE A 53 -11.71 5.42 -5.95
N ASP A 54 -12.98 5.14 -6.28
CA ASP A 54 -13.60 5.42 -7.60
C ASP A 54 -13.01 4.50 -8.71
N SER A 55 -13.56 4.57 -9.91
CA SER A 55 -13.21 3.77 -11.10
C SER A 55 -12.13 4.40 -11.98
N ASP A 56 -11.71 5.66 -11.72
CA ASP A 56 -10.71 6.33 -12.57
C ASP A 56 -9.30 5.77 -12.32
N TRP A 57 -8.80 4.96 -13.25
CA TRP A 57 -7.47 4.34 -13.17
C TRP A 57 -6.31 5.33 -12.99
N ARG A 58 -6.48 6.61 -13.29
CA ARG A 58 -5.44 7.66 -13.08
C ARG A 58 -5.44 8.21 -11.66
N TYR A 59 -6.31 7.69 -10.80
CA TYR A 59 -6.51 8.15 -9.44
C TYR A 59 -6.66 6.95 -8.49
N GLY A 60 -7.57 6.04 -8.78
CA GLY A 60 -8.03 5.02 -7.84
C GLY A 60 -7.04 3.88 -7.60
N ALA A 61 -6.20 3.52 -8.57
CA ALA A 61 -5.28 2.38 -8.45
C ALA A 61 -4.34 2.52 -7.24
N ARG A 62 -4.23 1.43 -6.48
CA ARG A 62 -3.39 1.31 -5.30
C ARG A 62 -2.10 0.59 -5.64
N TYR A 63 -1.01 1.04 -5.04
CA TYR A 63 0.31 0.44 -5.18
C TYR A 63 0.71 -0.20 -3.85
N GLU A 64 1.52 -1.25 -3.94
CA GLU A 64 2.12 -1.88 -2.79
C GLU A 64 3.42 -1.17 -2.39
N GLY A 65 3.81 -1.41 -1.15
CA GLY A 65 5.17 -1.30 -0.71
C GLY A 65 5.48 -2.55 0.11
N PRO A 66 6.70 -3.10 0.07
CA PRO A 66 7.00 -4.42 0.65
C PRO A 66 7.07 -4.39 2.18
N GLN A 67 7.07 -3.18 2.78
CA GLN A 67 7.09 -2.97 4.23
C GLN A 67 6.14 -1.80 4.61
N PRO A 68 4.82 -1.91 4.37
CA PRO A 68 3.91 -0.77 4.48
C PRO A 68 3.15 -0.70 5.81
N ILE A 69 3.34 -1.67 6.70
CA ILE A 69 2.75 -1.71 8.04
C ILE A 69 3.89 -1.62 9.06
N GLY A 70 3.80 -0.68 9.99
CA GLY A 70 4.80 -0.50 11.05
C GLY A 70 4.76 0.87 11.70
N ASP A 71 5.46 1.01 12.82
CA ASP A 71 5.56 2.25 13.63
C ASP A 71 6.41 3.31 12.92
N CYS A 72 5.83 4.01 11.95
CA CYS A 72 6.51 4.97 11.09
C CYS A 72 6.57 6.38 11.69
N ASP A 73 5.75 6.66 12.70
CA ASP A 73 5.77 7.90 13.47
C ASP A 73 6.55 7.77 14.81
N ASN A 74 6.93 6.55 15.20
CA ASN A 74 7.72 6.21 16.39
C ASN A 74 7.00 6.50 17.72
N ASP A 75 5.69 6.28 17.79
CA ASP A 75 4.89 6.34 19.02
C ASP A 75 4.69 4.98 19.71
N GLY A 76 5.11 3.89 19.05
CA GLY A 76 5.03 2.52 19.53
C GLY A 76 3.81 1.74 19.04
N LEU A 77 3.00 2.32 18.16
CA LEU A 77 1.90 1.68 17.43
C LEU A 77 2.25 1.60 15.95
N ASN A 78 1.71 0.61 15.25
CA ASN A 78 1.83 0.47 13.81
C ASN A 78 0.85 1.39 13.09
N GLU A 79 1.32 1.99 12.00
CA GLU A 79 0.49 2.60 10.98
C GLU A 79 0.40 1.71 9.74
N MET A 80 -0.70 1.85 9.00
CA MET A 80 -0.86 1.27 7.67
C MET A 80 -0.67 2.35 6.59
N ILE A 81 0.26 2.12 5.67
CA ILE A 81 0.54 3.04 4.56
C ILE A 81 -0.16 2.60 3.28
N VAL A 82 -0.85 3.52 2.62
CA VAL A 82 -1.54 3.28 1.33
C VAL A 82 -1.06 4.28 0.28
N GLY A 83 -0.37 3.77 -0.75
CA GLY A 83 0.06 4.51 -1.93
C GLY A 83 -0.91 4.39 -3.11
N GLY A 84 -0.77 5.26 -4.10
CA GLY A 84 -1.46 5.08 -5.38
C GLY A 84 -1.29 6.22 -6.37
N ARG A 85 -2.03 6.15 -7.48
CA ARG A 85 -1.89 7.04 -8.66
C ARG A 85 -2.31 8.50 -8.47
N ASP A 86 -2.68 8.85 -7.26
CA ASP A 86 -3.14 10.19 -6.90
C ASP A 86 -2.03 11.04 -6.27
N ASN A 87 -0.75 10.64 -6.43
CA ASN A 87 0.44 11.32 -5.92
C ASN A 87 0.46 11.47 -4.39
N LYS A 88 -0.24 10.58 -3.70
CA LYS A 88 -0.36 10.59 -2.24
C LYS A 88 0.11 9.26 -1.68
N LEU A 89 0.82 9.37 -0.56
CA LEU A 89 1.09 8.25 0.32
C LEU A 89 0.38 8.58 1.64
N ARG A 90 -0.67 7.83 1.93
CA ARG A 90 -1.55 8.06 3.09
C ARG A 90 -1.09 7.19 4.24
N ILE A 91 -1.10 7.76 5.43
CA ILE A 91 -0.76 7.05 6.67
C ILE A 91 -2.04 6.96 7.48
N PHE A 92 -2.50 5.73 7.68
CA PHE A 92 -3.70 5.39 8.42
C PHE A 92 -3.34 4.88 9.81
N GLU A 93 -4.04 5.40 10.82
CA GLU A 93 -3.95 4.94 12.20
C GLU A 93 -5.29 4.33 12.61
N TRP A 94 -5.25 3.28 13.44
CA TRP A 94 -6.43 2.70 14.06
C TRP A 94 -7.06 3.67 15.07
N ASN A 95 -8.37 3.87 14.97
CA ASN A 95 -9.13 4.66 15.93
C ASN A 95 -10.01 3.79 16.82
N GLU A 96 -9.56 3.56 18.05
CA GLU A 96 -10.26 2.72 19.03
C GLU A 96 -11.69 3.17 19.33
N ASP A 97 -11.97 4.48 19.38
CA ASP A 97 -13.32 4.97 19.68
C ASP A 97 -14.31 4.72 18.53
N LYS A 98 -13.85 4.78 17.28
CA LYS A 98 -14.67 4.60 16.07
C LYS A 98 -14.61 3.18 15.50
N GLN A 99 -13.65 2.37 15.96
CA GLN A 99 -13.37 1.03 15.45
C GLN A 99 -13.16 1.05 13.93
N THR A 100 -12.29 1.97 13.46
CA THR A 100 -11.99 2.16 12.04
C THR A 100 -10.64 2.87 11.86
N TYR A 101 -10.09 2.81 10.66
CA TYR A 101 -8.85 3.49 10.29
C TYR A 101 -9.11 4.92 9.82
N LEU A 102 -8.29 5.86 10.30
CA LEU A 102 -8.36 7.26 9.89
C LEU A 102 -7.07 7.68 9.19
N GLU A 103 -7.18 8.37 8.06
CA GLU A 103 -6.02 9.02 7.45
C GLU A 103 -5.57 10.17 8.36
N MET A 104 -4.41 9.99 9.00
CA MET A 104 -3.84 10.93 9.97
C MET A 104 -2.74 11.78 9.37
N HIS A 105 -2.04 11.26 8.34
CA HIS A 105 -1.05 11.99 7.58
C HIS A 105 -1.13 11.72 6.07
N THR A 106 -0.74 12.71 5.29
CA THR A 106 -0.58 12.58 3.83
C THR A 106 0.80 13.07 3.41
N LEU A 107 1.62 12.18 2.84
CA LEU A 107 2.90 12.54 2.24
C LEU A 107 2.74 12.81 0.74
N PHE A 108 3.65 13.60 0.22
CA PHE A 108 3.69 14.04 -1.17
C PHE A 108 5.12 13.96 -1.71
N PRO A 109 5.31 13.82 -3.03
CA PRO A 109 6.63 13.79 -3.61
C PRO A 109 7.41 15.09 -3.33
N PRO A 110 8.74 15.04 -3.29
CA PRO A 110 9.58 16.24 -3.22
C PRO A 110 9.20 17.25 -4.29
N LEU A 111 9.14 18.54 -3.92
CA LEU A 111 8.76 19.67 -4.79
C LEU A 111 7.27 19.71 -5.19
N TYR A 112 6.40 18.87 -4.63
CA TYR A 112 4.96 18.98 -4.83
C TYR A 112 4.41 20.39 -4.45
N PRO A 113 3.48 20.98 -5.22
CA PRO A 113 2.82 20.48 -6.43
C PRO A 113 3.50 20.97 -7.75
N LEU A 114 4.80 21.27 -7.72
CA LEU A 114 5.54 21.61 -8.95
C LEU A 114 5.94 20.36 -9.75
N GLN A 115 5.99 19.22 -9.07
CA GLN A 115 6.26 17.91 -9.64
C GLN A 115 5.25 16.92 -9.05
N ASP A 116 4.50 16.29 -9.94
CA ASP A 116 3.56 15.22 -9.62
C ASP A 116 4.24 13.90 -10.02
N SER A 117 4.25 12.95 -9.10
CA SER A 117 4.76 11.59 -9.29
C SER A 117 4.12 10.67 -8.26
N ASP A 118 3.78 9.46 -8.70
CA ASP A 118 3.17 8.47 -7.83
C ASP A 118 4.23 7.71 -7.02
N PRO A 119 3.90 7.30 -5.78
CA PRO A 119 4.76 6.41 -5.01
C PRO A 119 4.56 5.00 -5.57
N GLY A 120 5.36 4.62 -6.56
CA GLY A 120 5.30 3.26 -7.13
C GLY A 120 5.54 2.17 -6.09
N GLY A 121 6.33 2.51 -5.06
CA GLY A 121 6.56 1.68 -3.89
C GLY A 121 7.13 2.47 -2.73
N PHE A 122 7.12 1.87 -1.55
CA PHE A 122 7.38 2.52 -0.27
C PHE A 122 7.70 1.52 0.84
N ALA A 123 8.45 1.94 1.84
CA ALA A 123 8.87 1.08 2.94
C ALA A 123 9.00 1.84 4.25
N ILE A 124 8.74 1.15 5.36
CA ILE A 124 8.99 1.61 6.73
C ILE A 124 10.22 0.87 7.28
N GLY A 125 11.17 1.61 7.84
CA GLY A 125 12.33 0.99 8.51
C GLY A 125 13.36 2.01 9.02
N ASP A 126 14.25 1.58 9.90
CA ASP A 126 15.33 2.41 10.48
C ASP A 126 16.50 2.57 9.49
N LEU A 127 16.29 3.41 8.48
CA LEU A 127 17.28 3.72 7.46
C LEU A 127 18.41 4.61 8.01
N THR A 128 18.17 5.35 9.08
CA THR A 128 19.16 6.26 9.67
C THR A 128 20.03 5.62 10.75
N GLY A 129 19.73 4.40 11.16
CA GLY A 129 20.43 3.65 12.22
C GLY A 129 20.31 4.30 13.60
N ASP A 130 19.28 5.11 13.83
CA ASP A 130 19.07 5.82 15.10
C ASP A 130 18.04 5.15 16.02
N GLY A 131 17.60 3.94 15.66
CA GLY A 131 16.62 3.13 16.36
C GLY A 131 15.19 3.62 16.14
N LYS A 132 14.95 4.39 15.07
CA LYS A 132 13.63 4.93 14.71
C LYS A 132 13.35 4.73 13.24
N ASN A 133 12.11 4.44 12.91
CA ASN A 133 11.71 4.20 11.54
C ASN A 133 11.56 5.51 10.75
N GLU A 134 11.90 5.41 9.47
CA GLU A 134 11.60 6.35 8.41
C GLU A 134 10.61 5.74 7.42
N VAL A 135 9.96 6.59 6.62
CA VAL A 135 9.19 6.18 5.44
C VAL A 135 9.99 6.52 4.18
N ALA A 136 10.42 5.51 3.43
CA ALA A 136 10.94 5.66 2.08
C ALA A 136 9.82 5.58 1.04
N ALA A 137 9.99 6.30 -0.07
CA ALA A 137 9.08 6.25 -1.20
C ALA A 137 9.82 6.49 -2.52
N THR A 138 9.45 5.73 -3.55
CA THR A 138 10.18 5.68 -4.83
C THR A 138 10.04 6.96 -5.67
N TRP A 139 9.04 7.80 -5.43
CA TRP A 139 8.76 9.03 -6.19
C TRP A 139 9.89 10.09 -6.15
N GLY A 140 10.89 9.94 -7.02
CA GLY A 140 12.14 10.71 -6.94
C GLY A 140 13.10 10.24 -5.85
N VAL A 141 12.86 9.05 -5.27
CA VAL A 141 13.59 8.41 -4.17
C VAL A 141 13.75 9.36 -2.98
N SER A 142 12.81 9.28 -2.04
CA SER A 142 12.72 10.20 -0.91
C SER A 142 12.52 9.47 0.41
N VAL A 143 13.01 10.07 1.49
CA VAL A 143 12.94 9.53 2.86
C VAL A 143 12.33 10.57 3.77
N HIS A 144 11.30 10.17 4.49
CA HIS A 144 10.53 11.00 5.41
C HIS A 144 10.75 10.50 6.84
N LYS A 145 11.13 11.41 7.73
CA LYS A 145 11.29 11.13 9.15
C LYS A 145 10.26 11.90 9.96
N TRP A 146 9.68 11.27 10.97
CA TRP A 146 8.80 11.95 11.91
C TRP A 146 9.61 12.87 12.84
N LEU A 147 9.40 14.17 12.71
CA LEU A 147 10.14 15.19 13.46
C LEU A 147 9.21 16.28 13.98
N LEU A 148 9.07 16.35 15.31
CA LEU A 148 8.31 17.38 16.01
C LEU A 148 6.82 17.41 15.61
N GLY A 149 6.20 16.23 15.51
CA GLY A 149 4.76 16.09 15.25
C GLY A 149 4.37 16.26 13.77
N LYS A 150 5.28 15.93 12.85
CA LYS A 150 5.07 15.98 11.39
C LYS A 150 6.19 15.27 10.65
N TYR A 151 5.89 14.71 9.49
CA TYR A 151 6.90 14.16 8.59
C TYR A 151 7.72 15.25 7.92
N ARG A 152 9.01 14.96 7.75
CA ARG A 152 9.98 15.84 7.09
C ARG A 152 10.88 15.01 6.18
N ILE A 153 11.05 15.49 4.95
CA ILE A 153 12.00 14.90 4.01
C ILE A 153 13.42 15.15 4.54
N ILE A 154 14.13 14.06 4.83
CA ILE A 154 15.54 14.07 5.25
C ILE A 154 16.48 13.56 4.16
N GLY A 155 15.96 12.81 3.18
CA GLY A 155 16.70 12.27 2.05
C GLY A 155 15.92 12.45 0.74
N TYR A 156 16.63 12.80 -0.32
CA TYR A 156 16.10 12.88 -1.69
C TYR A 156 17.21 12.65 -2.69
N ASN A 157 17.04 11.71 -3.63
CA ASN A 157 18.03 11.44 -4.66
C ASN A 157 17.38 11.01 -6.00
N PRO A 158 17.13 11.96 -6.93
CA PRO A 158 16.46 11.68 -8.19
C PRO A 158 17.37 11.05 -9.25
N TRP A 159 18.46 10.38 -8.86
CA TRP A 159 19.45 9.86 -9.79
C TRP A 159 18.87 8.84 -10.77
N ILE A 160 18.00 7.93 -10.31
CA ILE A 160 17.31 6.92 -11.15
C ILE A 160 16.56 7.61 -12.29
N PHE A 161 15.65 8.52 -11.96
CA PHE A 161 14.85 9.29 -12.93
C PHE A 161 15.72 10.13 -13.88
N ASN A 162 16.77 10.77 -13.36
CA ASN A 162 17.71 11.56 -14.17
C ASN A 162 18.55 10.69 -15.13
N SER A 163 18.62 9.39 -14.87
CA SER A 163 19.33 8.41 -15.69
C SER A 163 18.40 7.68 -16.68
N GLY A 164 17.14 8.13 -16.80
CA GLY A 164 16.14 7.52 -17.70
C GLY A 164 15.47 6.27 -17.12
N GLY A 165 15.66 6.00 -15.82
CA GLY A 165 15.01 4.89 -15.13
C GLY A 165 13.67 5.26 -14.51
N GLY A 166 12.89 4.23 -14.23
CA GLY A 166 11.75 4.26 -13.33
C GLY A 166 12.08 3.40 -12.12
N SER A 167 11.52 3.76 -10.97
CA SER A 167 11.62 2.99 -9.75
C SER A 167 10.27 2.33 -9.49
N GLY A 168 10.23 1.00 -9.58
CA GLY A 168 9.05 0.20 -9.26
C GLY A 168 8.81 0.31 -7.77
N ASP A 169 9.72 -0.27 -6.99
CA ASP A 169 9.56 -0.41 -5.55
C ASP A 169 10.83 -0.06 -4.75
N CYS A 170 10.74 -0.08 -3.41
CA CYS A 170 11.88 0.05 -2.53
C CYS A 170 11.72 -0.70 -1.20
N TYR A 171 12.86 -1.11 -0.64
CA TYR A 171 12.99 -1.85 0.61
C TYR A 171 14.01 -1.16 1.53
N ILE A 172 13.84 -1.24 2.85
CA ILE A 172 14.85 -0.80 3.83
C ILE A 172 15.41 -2.05 4.52
N GLY A 173 16.71 -2.26 4.42
CA GLY A 173 17.40 -3.38 5.04
C GLY A 173 18.91 -3.39 4.80
N ASP A 174 19.61 -4.21 5.57
CA ASP A 174 21.06 -4.39 5.55
C ASP A 174 21.46 -5.39 4.44
N TYR A 175 21.82 -4.86 3.27
CA TYR A 175 22.14 -5.68 2.09
C TYR A 175 23.61 -6.15 2.06
N ASP A 176 24.50 -5.51 2.84
CA ASP A 176 25.93 -5.82 2.87
C ASP A 176 26.41 -6.37 4.23
N ASN A 177 25.47 -6.62 5.15
CA ASN A 177 25.65 -7.24 6.45
C ASN A 177 26.63 -6.46 7.36
N ASP A 178 26.66 -5.13 7.20
CA ASP A 178 27.51 -4.25 8.01
C ASP A 178 26.85 -3.79 9.33
N GLY A 179 25.56 -4.12 9.51
CA GLY A 179 24.74 -3.78 10.66
C GLY A 179 24.02 -2.43 10.56
N GLU A 180 24.15 -1.72 9.44
CA GLU A 180 23.37 -0.53 9.08
C GLU A 180 22.39 -0.90 7.95
N ASN A 181 21.24 -0.22 7.90
CA ASN A 181 20.27 -0.46 6.83
C ASN A 181 20.49 0.52 5.67
N GLU A 182 20.28 0.05 4.44
CA GLU A 182 20.25 0.85 3.23
C GLU A 182 18.86 0.88 2.61
N LEU A 183 18.68 1.82 1.68
CA LEU A 183 17.50 1.89 0.83
C LEU A 183 17.80 1.17 -0.48
N ILE A 184 17.21 0.00 -0.66
CA ILE A 184 17.23 -0.78 -1.88
C ILE A 184 16.10 -0.28 -2.77
N VAL A 185 16.40 0.18 -3.98
CA VAL A 185 15.39 0.64 -4.93
C VAL A 185 15.43 -0.24 -6.16
N SER A 186 14.31 -0.87 -6.49
CA SER A 186 14.13 -1.62 -7.71
C SER A 186 13.56 -0.75 -8.82
N GLY A 187 13.71 -1.23 -10.03
CA GLY A 187 13.16 -0.62 -11.22
C GLY A 187 13.98 -1.01 -12.41
N GLY A 188 14.23 -0.08 -13.31
CA GLY A 188 15.03 -0.34 -14.49
C GLY A 188 14.90 0.75 -15.54
N PRO A 189 15.56 0.58 -16.70
CA PRO A 189 15.46 1.54 -17.78
C PRO A 189 14.01 1.64 -18.27
N MET A 190 13.53 2.86 -18.50
CA MET A 190 12.17 3.10 -19.05
C MET A 190 12.12 3.03 -20.58
N ASP A 191 13.29 2.95 -21.22
CA ASP A 191 13.43 2.76 -22.66
C ASP A 191 14.76 2.06 -23.00
N ASP A 192 14.87 1.54 -24.22
CA ASP A 192 16.05 0.83 -24.73
C ASP A 192 17.34 1.67 -24.78
N TRP A 193 17.25 2.99 -24.50
CA TRP A 193 18.38 3.92 -24.59
C TRP A 193 18.92 4.32 -23.22
N SER A 194 18.21 3.94 -22.16
CA SER A 194 18.54 4.26 -20.78
C SER A 194 19.46 3.17 -20.20
N ASP A 195 20.46 3.61 -19.45
CA ASP A 195 21.47 2.75 -18.81
C ASP A 195 21.25 2.74 -17.28
N CYS A 196 19.97 2.79 -16.87
CA CYS A 196 19.61 2.81 -15.46
C CYS A 196 19.60 1.38 -14.91
N PRO A 197 20.34 1.10 -13.82
CA PRO A 197 20.32 -0.18 -13.14
C PRO A 197 18.95 -0.58 -12.64
N GLU A 198 18.68 -1.88 -12.65
CA GLU A 198 17.42 -2.42 -12.12
C GLU A 198 17.39 -2.53 -10.60
N ILE A 199 18.55 -2.70 -9.94
CA ILE A 199 18.69 -2.50 -8.50
C ILE A 199 19.67 -1.35 -8.26
N THR A 200 19.27 -0.39 -7.45
CA THR A 200 20.13 0.71 -6.99
C THR A 200 20.05 0.83 -5.48
N ILE A 201 21.20 0.78 -4.81
CA ILE A 201 21.32 0.89 -3.35
C ILE A 201 21.70 2.33 -2.97
N PHE A 202 21.01 2.89 -1.99
CA PHE A 202 21.33 4.19 -1.42
C PHE A 202 21.57 4.09 0.09
N ARG A 203 22.70 4.64 0.54
CA ARG A 203 22.99 4.83 1.96
C ARG A 203 22.64 6.23 2.43
N TYR A 204 22.13 6.34 3.65
CA TYR A 204 21.96 7.63 4.30
C TYR A 204 23.25 8.06 5.01
N ASN A 205 23.87 9.15 4.55
CA ASN A 205 25.16 9.59 5.10
C ASN A 205 25.08 10.62 6.24
N GLY A 206 23.91 10.77 6.88
CA GLY A 206 23.64 11.80 7.87
C GLY A 206 23.16 13.16 7.31
N ILE A 207 23.24 13.37 6.00
CA ILE A 207 22.79 14.59 5.31
C ILE A 207 21.77 14.28 4.22
N GLY A 208 21.85 13.10 3.60
CA GLY A 208 20.93 12.64 2.57
C GLY A 208 21.37 11.31 1.98
N LEU A 209 20.65 10.89 0.94
CA LEU A 209 20.89 9.64 0.23
C LEU A 209 22.07 9.75 -0.74
N VAL A 210 23.00 8.81 -0.66
CA VAL A 210 24.12 8.65 -1.60
C VAL A 210 24.03 7.28 -2.24
N LYS A 211 24.11 7.24 -3.57
CA LYS A 211 24.15 5.97 -4.30
C LYS A 211 25.43 5.21 -3.95
N GLU A 212 25.29 3.96 -3.54
CA GLU A 212 26.37 3.12 -3.05
C GLU A 212 26.69 2.00 -4.04
N ALA A 213 25.73 1.12 -4.29
CA ALA A 213 25.87 -0.04 -5.16
C ALA A 213 24.76 -0.10 -6.20
N VAL A 214 24.97 -0.90 -7.24
CA VAL A 214 24.00 -1.12 -8.33
C VAL A 214 24.14 -2.54 -8.85
N TRP A 215 23.05 -3.09 -9.37
CA TRP A 215 23.06 -4.30 -10.19
C TRP A 215 22.29 -4.06 -11.48
N ASN A 216 22.80 -4.62 -12.58
CA ASN A 216 22.12 -4.66 -13.86
C ASN A 216 22.02 -6.11 -14.32
N ASN A 217 20.91 -6.47 -14.97
CA ASN A 217 20.80 -7.77 -15.60
C ASN A 217 21.92 -7.93 -16.66
N PRO A 218 22.70 -9.03 -16.60
CA PRO A 218 23.75 -9.30 -17.60
C PRO A 218 23.22 -9.47 -19.03
N ASP A 219 21.96 -9.90 -19.18
CA ASP A 219 21.31 -10.07 -20.47
C ASP A 219 20.72 -8.73 -20.94
N HIS A 220 21.35 -8.11 -21.94
CA HIS A 220 20.91 -6.82 -22.48
C HIS A 220 19.48 -6.86 -23.06
N GLY A 221 18.57 -6.05 -22.52
CA GLY A 221 17.21 -5.85 -23.00
C GLY A 221 16.42 -4.91 -22.08
N TYR A 222 15.22 -4.50 -22.48
CA TYR A 222 14.29 -3.82 -21.57
C TYR A 222 13.82 -4.82 -20.51
N THR A 223 14.32 -4.66 -19.29
CA THR A 223 13.99 -5.48 -18.13
C THR A 223 13.65 -4.54 -16.96
N HIS A 224 12.69 -4.95 -16.14
CA HIS A 224 12.19 -4.14 -15.03
C HIS A 224 11.97 -5.03 -13.81
N ILE A 225 12.52 -4.64 -12.66
CA ILE A 225 12.24 -5.31 -11.39
C ILE A 225 11.12 -4.55 -10.71
N TYR A 226 10.01 -5.24 -10.43
CA TYR A 226 8.86 -4.69 -9.73
C TYR A 226 9.14 -4.71 -8.22
N MET A 227 9.03 -5.86 -7.55
CA MET A 227 9.31 -6.00 -6.12
C MET A 227 10.41 -7.04 -5.82
N PRO A 228 11.58 -6.62 -5.27
CA PRO A 228 12.61 -7.52 -4.77
C PRO A 228 12.37 -7.91 -3.30
N GLY A 229 13.00 -8.99 -2.85
CA GLY A 229 13.06 -9.40 -1.44
C GLY A 229 14.48 -9.36 -0.89
N LEU A 230 14.64 -9.29 0.44
CA LEU A 230 15.92 -9.31 1.15
C LEU A 230 15.85 -10.20 2.40
N ALA A 231 16.72 -11.21 2.48
CA ALA A 231 16.93 -12.06 3.66
C ALA A 231 18.10 -13.03 3.42
N ASP A 232 18.62 -13.63 4.48
CA ASP A 232 19.46 -14.84 4.41
C ASP A 232 18.60 -16.01 3.92
N ILE A 233 18.84 -16.45 2.68
CA ILE A 233 18.07 -17.50 1.99
C ILE A 233 18.91 -18.73 1.65
N ASP A 234 20.22 -18.72 1.94
CA ASP A 234 21.13 -19.84 1.72
C ASP A 234 21.84 -20.34 3.00
N GLU A 235 21.47 -19.76 4.14
CA GLU A 235 21.91 -20.10 5.50
C GLU A 235 23.41 -19.86 5.76
N ASP A 236 24.04 -18.95 5.02
CA ASP A 236 25.43 -18.57 5.27
C ASP A 236 25.59 -17.46 6.32
N GLY A 237 24.49 -16.83 6.72
CA GLY A 237 24.41 -15.76 7.72
C GLY A 237 24.53 -14.34 7.16
N GLU A 238 24.57 -14.19 5.84
CA GLU A 238 24.50 -12.93 5.09
C GLU A 238 23.13 -12.82 4.42
N ASN A 239 22.64 -11.59 4.17
CA ASN A 239 21.41 -11.37 3.42
C ASN A 239 21.66 -11.31 1.91
N GLU A 240 20.79 -11.95 1.14
CA GLU A 240 20.77 -11.86 -0.32
C GLU A 240 19.57 -11.06 -0.81
N ILE A 241 19.72 -10.40 -1.96
CA ILE A 241 18.59 -9.82 -2.68
C ILE A 241 18.05 -10.84 -3.68
N VAL A 242 16.75 -11.14 -3.60
CA VAL A 242 16.07 -11.94 -4.63
C VAL A 242 15.22 -11.05 -5.51
N CYS A 243 15.36 -11.20 -6.83
CA CYS A 243 14.61 -10.38 -7.78
C CYS A 243 14.28 -11.10 -9.10
N GLY A 244 13.21 -10.63 -9.73
CA GLY A 244 12.77 -11.08 -11.04
C GLY A 244 13.19 -10.12 -12.16
N SER A 245 14.00 -10.58 -13.12
CA SER A 245 14.40 -9.76 -14.28
C SER A 245 14.52 -10.61 -15.54
N GLY A 246 13.98 -10.11 -16.67
CA GLY A 246 14.12 -10.76 -17.98
C GLY A 246 13.64 -12.22 -18.03
N HIS A 247 12.51 -12.52 -17.39
CA HIS A 247 11.95 -13.88 -17.25
C HIS A 247 12.88 -14.86 -16.51
N LYS A 248 13.68 -14.36 -15.57
CA LYS A 248 14.50 -15.18 -14.67
C LYS A 248 14.35 -14.70 -13.25
N ILE A 249 14.58 -15.62 -12.31
CA ILE A 249 14.69 -15.32 -10.89
C ILE A 249 16.16 -15.39 -10.52
N PHE A 250 16.66 -14.31 -9.92
CA PHE A 250 18.03 -14.16 -9.47
C PHE A 250 18.10 -14.09 -7.96
N VAL A 251 19.10 -14.75 -7.40
CA VAL A 251 19.65 -14.46 -6.07
C VAL A 251 20.91 -13.64 -6.29
N LEU A 252 21.08 -12.56 -5.52
CA LEU A 252 22.19 -11.63 -5.62
C LEU A 252 22.93 -11.56 -4.28
N ASP A 253 24.13 -12.14 -4.26
CA ASP A 253 25.05 -12.15 -3.13
C ASP A 253 25.97 -10.92 -3.18
N TRP A 254 26.23 -10.26 -2.04
CA TRP A 254 27.14 -9.11 -2.02
C TRP A 254 28.61 -9.53 -1.81
N ASP A 255 29.45 -9.33 -2.82
CA ASP A 255 30.89 -9.51 -2.71
C ASP A 255 31.55 -8.24 -2.16
N GLU A 256 31.75 -8.22 -0.85
CA GLU A 256 32.38 -7.10 -0.12
C GLU A 256 33.81 -6.79 -0.59
N GLU A 257 34.58 -7.79 -1.05
CA GLU A 257 35.96 -7.58 -1.52
C GLU A 257 35.98 -6.83 -2.85
N ASN A 258 35.09 -7.18 -3.78
CA ASN A 258 35.05 -6.59 -5.12
C ASN A 258 33.99 -5.51 -5.30
N LYS A 259 33.12 -5.29 -4.30
CA LYS A 259 32.03 -4.28 -4.29
C LYS A 259 31.08 -4.44 -5.47
N LYS A 260 30.58 -5.67 -5.66
CA LYS A 260 29.66 -6.06 -6.72
C LYS A 260 28.73 -7.15 -6.20
N PHE A 261 27.60 -7.34 -6.88
CA PHE A 261 26.78 -8.51 -6.68
C PHE A 261 27.32 -9.70 -7.49
N GLU A 262 27.29 -10.89 -6.91
CA GLU A 262 27.42 -12.15 -7.64
C GLU A 262 26.02 -12.73 -7.84
N GLU A 263 25.66 -13.02 -9.09
CA GLU A 263 24.31 -13.48 -9.41
C GLU A 263 24.21 -15.00 -9.60
N THR A 264 23.18 -15.59 -8.99
CA THR A 264 22.76 -16.98 -9.20
C THR A 264 21.37 -17.01 -9.83
N ILE A 265 21.23 -17.63 -11.01
CA ILE A 265 19.92 -17.88 -11.63
C ILE A 265 19.32 -19.16 -11.05
N ILE A 266 18.18 -19.03 -10.39
CA ILE A 266 17.50 -20.19 -9.79
C ILE A 266 16.40 -20.75 -10.69
N LYS A 267 15.86 -19.94 -11.61
CA LYS A 267 14.85 -20.38 -12.59
C LYS A 267 14.82 -19.50 -13.83
N GLU A 268 14.62 -20.13 -14.98
CA GLU A 268 14.23 -19.47 -16.23
C GLU A 268 12.75 -19.75 -16.53
N LEU A 269 12.03 -18.73 -16.98
CA LEU A 269 10.57 -18.71 -17.09
C LEU A 269 10.12 -18.57 -18.55
N GLY A 270 8.89 -18.99 -18.83
CA GLY A 270 8.20 -18.70 -20.09
C GLY A 270 7.88 -17.21 -20.25
N GLU A 271 7.58 -16.79 -21.48
CA GLU A 271 7.20 -15.41 -21.78
C GLU A 271 5.92 -14.98 -21.04
N GLU A 272 5.06 -15.94 -20.68
CA GLU A 272 3.81 -15.73 -19.95
C GLU A 272 3.95 -15.58 -18.43
N TYR A 273 5.13 -15.85 -17.85
CA TYR A 273 5.35 -15.85 -16.39
C TYR A 273 6.43 -14.83 -15.99
N TYR A 274 6.20 -13.54 -16.23
CA TYR A 274 7.14 -12.52 -15.76
C TYR A 274 7.07 -12.43 -14.23
N PRO A 275 8.18 -12.60 -13.49
CA PRO A 275 8.20 -12.48 -12.03
C PRO A 275 8.00 -11.02 -11.60
N PHE A 276 7.08 -10.79 -10.67
CA PHE A 276 6.74 -9.45 -10.18
C PHE A 276 7.01 -9.28 -8.69
N ALA A 277 6.67 -10.28 -7.88
CA ALA A 277 6.82 -10.26 -6.42
C ALA A 277 7.91 -11.23 -5.97
N CYS A 278 8.74 -10.81 -5.00
CA CYS A 278 9.69 -11.68 -4.30
C CYS A 278 9.58 -11.43 -2.79
N VAL A 279 9.16 -12.44 -2.01
CA VAL A 279 9.03 -12.38 -0.55
C VAL A 279 9.86 -13.47 0.09
N LEU A 280 10.67 -13.11 1.09
CA LEU A 280 11.67 -13.99 1.72
C LEU A 280 11.35 -14.15 3.20
N LYS A 281 10.63 -15.22 3.55
CA LYS A 281 10.10 -15.46 4.91
C LYS A 281 9.98 -16.97 5.16
N ASP A 282 10.06 -17.37 6.42
CA ASP A 282 9.82 -18.74 6.87
C ASP A 282 8.31 -19.06 6.79
N SER A 283 7.94 -19.94 5.86
CA SER A 283 6.54 -20.29 5.57
C SER A 283 6.20 -21.74 5.90
N ASP A 284 7.21 -22.55 6.20
CA ASP A 284 7.05 -23.97 6.56
C ASP A 284 7.41 -24.26 8.03
N MET A 285 7.82 -23.22 8.75
CA MET A 285 8.15 -23.18 10.17
C MET A 285 9.39 -24.01 10.54
N ASP A 286 10.33 -24.20 9.60
CA ASP A 286 11.60 -24.90 9.86
C ASP A 286 12.71 -23.98 10.43
N GLY A 287 12.45 -22.67 10.50
CA GLY A 287 13.36 -21.65 10.99
C GLY A 287 14.25 -21.01 9.92
N LYS A 288 13.99 -21.26 8.64
CA LYS A 288 14.73 -20.71 7.49
C LYS A 288 13.77 -19.99 6.57
N ASN A 289 14.28 -19.01 5.82
CA ASN A 289 13.45 -18.29 4.87
C ASN A 289 13.33 -19.08 3.55
N GLU A 290 12.12 -19.21 3.04
CA GLU A 290 11.88 -19.60 1.65
C GLU A 290 11.81 -18.39 0.72
N ILE A 291 12.08 -18.64 -0.56
CA ILE A 291 11.86 -17.67 -1.63
C ILE A 291 10.46 -17.87 -2.22
N HIS A 292 9.58 -16.89 -2.03
CA HIS A 292 8.24 -16.86 -2.60
C HIS A 292 8.21 -15.91 -3.78
N VAL A 293 7.74 -16.39 -4.93
CA VAL A 293 7.68 -15.61 -6.17
C VAL A 293 6.28 -15.59 -6.73
N GLY A 294 5.76 -14.37 -6.91
CA GLY A 294 4.54 -14.08 -7.66
C GLY A 294 4.87 -13.66 -9.09
N TYR A 295 3.96 -13.95 -10.03
CA TYR A 295 4.15 -13.69 -11.45
C TYR A 295 2.98 -12.91 -12.02
N TRP A 296 3.16 -12.29 -13.19
CA TRP A 296 2.07 -11.69 -13.97
C TRP A 296 1.10 -12.72 -14.58
N SER A 297 0.53 -13.55 -13.71
CA SER A 297 -0.32 -14.71 -13.95
C SER A 297 -0.88 -15.16 -12.58
N PRO A 298 -1.96 -15.95 -12.52
CA PRO A 298 -2.47 -16.49 -11.26
C PRO A 298 -1.60 -17.67 -10.77
N MET A 299 -0.31 -17.46 -10.52
CA MET A 299 0.64 -18.49 -10.13
C MET A 299 1.59 -17.97 -9.07
N ILE A 300 2.00 -18.85 -8.16
CA ILE A 300 3.17 -18.65 -7.30
C ILE A 300 4.14 -19.83 -7.39
N SER A 301 5.40 -19.57 -7.05
CA SER A 301 6.40 -20.60 -6.77
C SER A 301 7.07 -20.34 -5.43
N ILE A 302 7.42 -21.41 -4.73
CA ILE A 302 8.19 -21.38 -3.50
C ILE A 302 9.46 -22.21 -3.71
N PHE A 303 10.61 -21.64 -3.39
CA PHE A 303 11.92 -22.30 -3.47
C PHE A 303 12.58 -22.37 -2.11
N GLU A 304 13.35 -23.43 -1.90
CA GLU A 304 14.16 -23.63 -0.71
C GLU A 304 15.62 -23.90 -1.07
N TRP A 305 16.51 -23.56 -0.14
CA TRP A 305 17.91 -23.96 -0.20
C TRP A 305 18.09 -25.36 0.37
N ASN A 306 18.70 -26.25 -0.41
CA ASN A 306 18.95 -27.65 0.01
C ASN A 306 20.37 -27.87 0.57
N GLY A 307 21.12 -26.80 0.85
CA GLY A 307 22.53 -26.86 1.29
C GLY A 307 23.56 -26.86 0.16
N THR A 308 23.14 -26.96 -1.11
CA THR A 308 24.04 -26.90 -2.28
C THR A 308 23.50 -26.11 -3.46
N GLY A 309 22.21 -25.83 -3.47
CA GLY A 309 21.50 -25.15 -4.54
C GLY A 309 20.05 -24.89 -4.11
N TYR A 310 19.37 -24.10 -4.93
CA TYR A 310 17.94 -23.82 -4.78
C TYR A 310 17.12 -24.88 -5.52
N GLU A 311 16.05 -25.35 -4.88
CA GLU A 311 15.07 -26.23 -5.50
C GLU A 311 13.64 -25.75 -5.29
N THR A 312 12.77 -26.10 -6.23
CA THR A 312 11.33 -25.81 -6.13
C THR A 312 10.71 -26.68 -5.05
N LYS A 313 10.22 -26.03 -3.99
CA LYS A 313 9.50 -26.66 -2.88
C LYS A 313 8.02 -26.84 -3.23
N TYR A 314 7.41 -25.81 -3.82
CA TYR A 314 5.99 -25.80 -4.14
C TYR A 314 5.67 -24.88 -5.33
N GLU A 315 4.64 -25.24 -6.10
CA GLU A 315 4.07 -24.42 -7.16
C GLU A 315 2.58 -24.66 -7.28
N ILE A 316 1.82 -23.59 -7.47
CA ILE A 316 0.39 -23.65 -7.77
C ILE A 316 0.03 -22.58 -8.78
N GLU A 317 -0.87 -22.94 -9.69
CA GLU A 317 -1.54 -22.03 -10.61
C GLU A 317 -3.05 -22.15 -10.35
N TRP A 318 -3.77 -21.04 -10.44
CA TRP A 318 -5.23 -20.97 -10.39
C TRP A 318 -5.80 -20.61 -11.77
N PRO A 319 -6.02 -21.59 -12.65
CA PRO A 319 -6.35 -21.32 -14.05
C PRO A 319 -7.68 -20.59 -14.20
N GLY A 320 -7.64 -19.47 -14.91
CA GLY A 320 -8.82 -18.66 -15.17
C GLY A 320 -9.13 -17.65 -14.08
N GLU A 321 -8.17 -17.31 -13.23
CA GLU A 321 -8.19 -16.19 -12.31
C GLU A 321 -7.40 -14.96 -12.83
N GLY A 322 -7.54 -13.81 -12.15
CA GLY A 322 -6.79 -12.58 -12.41
C GLY A 322 -5.29 -12.70 -12.11
N THR A 323 -4.48 -11.74 -12.55
CA THR A 323 -3.03 -11.79 -12.35
C THR A 323 -2.64 -11.38 -10.93
N LEU A 324 -1.63 -12.03 -10.38
CA LEU A 324 -1.02 -11.63 -9.12
C LEU A 324 0.09 -10.62 -9.40
N ILE A 325 -0.17 -9.31 -9.27
CA ILE A 325 0.85 -8.30 -9.62
C ILE A 325 1.97 -8.35 -8.58
N GLU A 326 1.84 -7.61 -7.49
CA GLU A 326 2.80 -7.66 -6.39
C GLU A 326 2.21 -8.39 -5.17
N GLY A 327 0.89 -8.63 -5.16
CA GLY A 327 0.11 -9.12 -4.02
C GLY A 327 0.49 -10.53 -3.55
N LEU A 328 1.56 -10.61 -2.75
CA LEU A 328 2.07 -11.82 -2.13
C LEU A 328 2.76 -11.43 -0.83
N ASP A 329 2.40 -12.08 0.28
CA ASP A 329 3.15 -11.96 1.53
C ASP A 329 3.00 -13.23 2.38
N VAL A 330 3.82 -13.33 3.42
CA VAL A 330 3.83 -14.46 4.37
C VAL A 330 3.74 -13.96 5.81
N GLY A 331 2.91 -14.61 6.62
CA GLY A 331 2.81 -14.36 8.05
C GLY A 331 1.61 -15.08 8.68
N ASP A 332 1.63 -15.21 10.01
CA ASP A 332 0.55 -15.77 10.83
C ASP A 332 -0.69 -14.88 10.78
N VAL A 333 -1.62 -15.18 9.87
CA VAL A 333 -2.79 -14.33 9.54
C VAL A 333 -4.07 -14.82 10.22
N ASP A 334 -4.05 -16.03 10.77
CA ASP A 334 -5.18 -16.65 11.47
C ASP A 334 -4.93 -16.82 13.00
N ASP A 335 -3.77 -16.36 13.47
CA ASP A 335 -3.32 -16.38 14.86
C ASP A 335 -3.11 -17.79 15.46
N ASP A 336 -2.79 -18.78 14.63
CA ASP A 336 -2.50 -20.15 15.06
C ASP A 336 -1.00 -20.43 15.32
N SER A 337 -0.14 -19.43 15.12
CA SER A 337 1.32 -19.49 15.24
C SER A 337 2.05 -20.28 14.15
N ILE A 338 1.40 -20.52 13.03
CA ILE A 338 2.00 -20.94 11.76
C ILE A 338 1.93 -19.74 10.83
N ASN A 339 2.90 -19.60 9.92
CA ASN A 339 2.84 -18.54 8.92
C ASN A 339 2.16 -19.08 7.66
N GLU A 340 1.21 -18.31 7.13
CA GLU A 340 0.52 -18.63 5.88
C GLU A 340 1.12 -17.83 4.71
N VAL A 341 1.11 -18.43 3.52
CA VAL A 341 1.39 -17.75 2.26
C VAL A 341 0.08 -17.16 1.73
N CYS A 342 -0.01 -15.84 1.70
CA CYS A 342 -1.17 -15.09 1.21
C CYS A 342 -0.91 -14.62 -0.23
N ALA A 343 -1.63 -15.17 -1.21
CA ALA A 343 -1.47 -14.87 -2.63
C ALA A 343 -2.72 -14.19 -3.20
N GLY A 344 -2.56 -12.96 -3.70
CA GLY A 344 -3.62 -12.14 -4.26
C GLY A 344 -3.70 -12.21 -5.78
N THR A 345 -4.65 -12.96 -6.31
CA THR A 345 -5.01 -12.94 -7.74
C THR A 345 -6.00 -11.78 -7.98
N HIS A 346 -7.26 -12.13 -8.27
CA HIS A 346 -8.43 -11.32 -7.99
C HIS A 346 -9.17 -11.76 -6.72
N LEU A 347 -8.79 -12.91 -6.16
CA LEU A 347 -9.16 -13.41 -4.85
C LEU A 347 -7.91 -13.42 -3.99
N ILE A 348 -8.05 -13.71 -2.69
CA ILE A 348 -6.89 -13.98 -1.84
C ILE A 348 -6.91 -15.44 -1.39
N HIS A 349 -5.89 -16.18 -1.80
CA HIS A 349 -5.65 -17.55 -1.39
C HIS A 349 -4.71 -17.56 -0.18
N ILE A 350 -5.11 -18.23 0.89
CA ILE A 350 -4.29 -18.40 2.10
C ILE A 350 -3.87 -19.86 2.16
N LEU A 351 -2.56 -20.09 2.05
CA LEU A 351 -1.95 -21.42 2.01
C LEU A 351 -1.14 -21.67 3.27
N GLN A 352 -1.44 -22.75 3.98
CA GLN A 352 -0.73 -23.16 5.19
C GLN A 352 0.13 -24.40 4.94
N TRP A 353 1.31 -24.47 5.57
CA TRP A 353 2.13 -25.68 5.57
C TRP A 353 1.55 -26.75 6.52
N ASN A 354 1.30 -27.95 6.01
CA ASN A 354 0.73 -29.05 6.80
C ASN A 354 1.79 -30.05 7.36
N GLY A 355 3.07 -29.74 7.22
CA GLY A 355 4.19 -30.63 7.56
C GLY A 355 4.74 -31.47 6.39
N GLU A 356 4.09 -31.45 5.22
CA GLU A 356 4.55 -32.11 3.99
C GLU A 356 4.41 -31.23 2.74
N THR A 357 3.36 -30.42 2.65
CA THR A 357 3.09 -29.51 1.53
C THR A 357 2.21 -28.35 1.96
N TYR A 358 2.07 -27.33 1.10
CA TYR A 358 1.13 -26.23 1.30
C TYR A 358 -0.27 -26.64 0.87
N VAL A 359 -1.26 -26.31 1.70
CA VAL A 359 -2.68 -26.55 1.45
C VAL A 359 -3.46 -25.26 1.60
N GLU A 360 -4.41 -25.01 0.70
CA GLU A 360 -5.32 -23.88 0.83
C GLU A 360 -6.27 -24.09 2.01
N GLU A 361 -6.19 -23.20 2.99
CA GLU A 361 -7.02 -23.24 4.18
C GLU A 361 -8.18 -22.24 4.11
N ALA A 362 -7.97 -21.11 3.45
CA ALA A 362 -8.97 -20.07 3.30
C ALA A 362 -8.87 -19.40 1.93
N LEU A 363 -10.03 -18.91 1.48
CA LEU A 363 -10.19 -18.14 0.26
C LEU A 363 -11.06 -16.93 0.59
N LEU A 364 -10.55 -15.73 0.29
CA LEU A 364 -11.23 -14.48 0.63
C LEU A 364 -11.79 -13.77 -0.61
N PRO A 365 -12.96 -13.12 -0.50
CA PRO A 365 -13.60 -12.45 -1.61
C PRO A 365 -13.02 -11.05 -1.84
N THR A 366 -12.24 -10.89 -2.90
CA THR A 366 -11.83 -9.59 -3.47
C THR A 366 -12.17 -9.53 -4.96
N PHE A 367 -11.70 -8.49 -5.65
CA PHE A 367 -11.79 -8.37 -7.11
C PHE A 367 -10.73 -7.39 -7.64
N GLY A 368 -10.59 -7.32 -8.97
CA GLY A 368 -9.47 -6.65 -9.65
C GLY A 368 -8.16 -7.41 -9.52
N ASP A 369 -7.14 -7.06 -10.31
CA ASP A 369 -5.80 -7.63 -10.11
C ASP A 369 -5.13 -6.92 -8.92
N LEU A 370 -4.66 -7.70 -7.95
CA LEU A 370 -4.11 -7.19 -6.70
C LEU A 370 -2.62 -6.87 -6.83
N ALA A 371 -2.25 -5.65 -6.43
CA ALA A 371 -0.86 -5.31 -6.15
C ALA A 371 -0.57 -5.41 -4.67
N VAL A 372 -1.54 -5.12 -3.79
CA VAL A 372 -1.29 -5.12 -2.35
C VAL A 372 -1.84 -6.41 -1.76
N VAL A 373 -1.00 -7.18 -1.07
CA VAL A 373 -1.37 -8.22 -0.11
C VAL A 373 -0.28 -8.26 0.96
N VAL A 374 -0.58 -7.78 2.17
CA VAL A 374 0.41 -7.63 3.23
C VAL A 374 -0.16 -8.11 4.55
N VAL A 375 0.65 -8.86 5.29
CA VAL A 375 0.32 -9.37 6.62
C VAL A 375 0.98 -8.51 7.69
N GLY A 376 0.18 -8.01 8.65
CA GLY A 376 0.71 -7.29 9.80
C GLY A 376 -0.36 -6.76 10.74
N ASP A 377 0.03 -6.49 11.99
CA ASP A 377 -0.82 -5.90 13.03
C ASP A 377 -1.18 -4.45 12.69
N CYS A 378 -2.32 -4.27 12.03
CA CYS A 378 -2.82 -2.98 11.55
C CYS A 378 -3.57 -2.23 12.65
N ASP A 379 -4.31 -2.95 13.50
CA ASP A 379 -5.14 -2.35 14.55
C ASP A 379 -4.50 -2.26 15.93
N ASN A 380 -3.27 -2.76 16.08
CA ASN A 380 -2.45 -2.75 17.29
C ASN A 380 -3.01 -3.62 18.43
N ASP A 381 -3.73 -4.70 18.12
CA ASP A 381 -4.19 -5.67 19.12
C ASP A 381 -3.23 -6.85 19.36
N GLY A 382 -2.12 -6.88 18.62
CA GLY A 382 -1.05 -7.88 18.72
C GLY A 382 -1.29 -9.13 17.87
N LYS A 383 -2.27 -9.10 16.97
CA LYS A 383 -2.60 -10.12 15.96
C LYS A 383 -2.42 -9.50 14.58
N ASN A 384 -2.16 -10.32 13.56
CA ASN A 384 -2.02 -9.77 12.21
C ASN A 384 -3.36 -9.69 11.49
N GLU A 385 -3.52 -8.63 10.71
CA GLU A 385 -4.53 -8.52 9.67
C GLU A 385 -3.92 -8.73 8.28
N LEU A 386 -4.79 -8.91 7.29
CA LEU A 386 -4.43 -8.95 5.88
C LEU A 386 -4.92 -7.70 5.17
N HIS A 387 -4.00 -6.80 4.81
CA HIS A 387 -4.30 -5.63 3.98
C HIS A 387 -4.16 -5.99 2.50
N ALA A 388 -5.18 -5.69 1.71
CA ALA A 388 -5.19 -5.95 0.27
C ALA A 388 -5.69 -4.75 -0.54
N GLY A 389 -5.35 -4.69 -1.84
CA GLY A 389 -5.71 -3.56 -2.69
C GLY A 389 -5.48 -3.77 -4.17
N SER A 390 -6.40 -3.23 -4.99
CA SER A 390 -6.40 -3.42 -6.43
C SER A 390 -5.61 -2.36 -7.20
N VAL A 391 -4.84 -2.80 -8.19
CA VAL A 391 -4.06 -1.93 -9.10
C VAL A 391 -4.66 -1.89 -10.51
N MET A 392 -5.41 -2.93 -10.87
CA MET A 392 -6.22 -3.00 -12.08
C MET A 392 -7.59 -3.57 -11.75
N ILE A 393 -8.62 -3.12 -12.46
CA ILE A 393 -10.02 -3.50 -12.26
C ILE A 393 -10.72 -3.61 -13.62
N ASP A 394 -11.88 -4.25 -13.64
CA ASP A 394 -12.75 -4.24 -14.82
C ASP A 394 -13.56 -2.93 -14.95
N ASP A 395 -14.13 -2.69 -16.14
CA ASP A 395 -14.83 -1.43 -16.49
C ASP A 395 -16.04 -1.10 -15.58
N ASP A 396 -16.61 -2.09 -14.89
CA ASP A 396 -17.76 -1.97 -14.00
C ASP A 396 -17.43 -2.08 -12.50
N GLU A 397 -16.14 -2.14 -12.17
CA GLU A 397 -15.62 -2.18 -10.79
C GLU A 397 -15.10 -0.80 -10.35
N GLU A 398 -14.77 -0.68 -9.07
CA GLU A 398 -14.07 0.49 -8.50
C GLU A 398 -12.80 0.03 -7.79
N PHE A 399 -11.77 0.89 -7.73
CA PHE A 399 -10.54 0.53 -7.01
C PHE A 399 -10.80 0.47 -5.51
N MET A 400 -10.23 -0.53 -4.84
CA MET A 400 -10.50 -0.83 -3.45
C MET A 400 -9.22 -1.10 -2.67
N SER A 401 -9.27 -0.82 -1.38
CA SER A 401 -8.43 -1.46 -0.37
C SER A 401 -9.30 -2.10 0.70
N TRP A 402 -8.83 -3.21 1.26
CA TRP A 402 -9.49 -3.99 2.31
C TRP A 402 -8.51 -4.34 3.41
N VAL A 403 -9.01 -4.47 4.64
CA VAL A 403 -8.31 -5.10 5.76
C VAL A 403 -9.21 -6.23 6.25
N PHE A 404 -8.74 -7.47 6.09
CA PHE A 404 -9.40 -8.66 6.61
C PHE A 404 -8.82 -9.03 7.98
N LYS A 405 -9.69 -9.47 8.89
CA LYS A 405 -9.31 -9.91 10.24
C LYS A 405 -9.92 -11.27 10.54
N TYR A 406 -9.09 -12.19 11.02
CA TYR A 406 -9.54 -13.51 11.46
C TYR A 406 -10.40 -13.44 12.73
N GLY A 407 -11.42 -14.29 12.81
CA GLY A 407 -12.36 -14.37 13.93
C GLY A 407 -13.33 -13.19 14.04
N LEU A 408 -13.27 -12.22 13.10
CA LEU A 408 -14.26 -11.16 13.01
C LEU A 408 -15.53 -11.73 12.37
N GLU A 409 -16.66 -11.68 13.09
CA GLU A 409 -17.95 -12.10 12.53
C GLU A 409 -18.18 -11.36 11.21
N THR A 410 -18.35 -12.11 10.13
CA THR A 410 -18.82 -11.57 8.86
C THR A 410 -20.19 -10.97 9.10
N SER A 411 -20.26 -9.65 9.34
CA SER A 411 -21.52 -8.94 9.13
C SER A 411 -21.92 -9.24 7.70
N ASP A 412 -23.15 -9.73 7.47
CA ASP A 412 -23.69 -9.99 6.13
C ASP A 412 -23.14 -8.93 5.18
N TYR A 413 -22.18 -9.30 4.33
CA TYR A 413 -21.49 -8.36 3.46
C TYR A 413 -22.57 -7.61 2.69
N ILE A 414 -22.84 -6.36 3.09
CA ILE A 414 -23.77 -5.52 2.35
C ILE A 414 -22.93 -5.04 1.19
N GLN A 415 -22.90 -5.87 0.15
CA GLN A 415 -22.37 -5.48 -1.14
C GLN A 415 -22.94 -4.10 -1.42
N VAL A 416 -22.04 -3.13 -1.56
CA VAL A 416 -22.49 -1.77 -1.70
C VAL A 416 -23.02 -1.62 -3.12
N ASP A 417 -24.34 -1.65 -3.25
CA ASP A 417 -24.98 -1.32 -4.53
C ASP A 417 -24.44 0.03 -5.00
N ALA A 418 -23.95 0.08 -6.24
CA ALA A 418 -23.51 1.33 -6.86
C ALA A 418 -24.62 2.36 -6.71
N GLY A 419 -24.32 3.40 -5.92
CA GLY A 419 -25.26 4.47 -5.67
C GLY A 419 -25.34 5.42 -6.85
N ASN A 420 -26.21 6.40 -6.74
CA ASN A 420 -26.29 7.51 -7.69
C ASN A 420 -26.45 8.86 -6.97
N GLY A 421 -26.12 8.88 -5.68
CA GLY A 421 -26.03 10.09 -4.89
C GLY A 421 -24.76 10.86 -5.24
N ARG A 422 -24.88 12.18 -5.36
CA ARG A 422 -23.77 13.06 -5.70
C ARG A 422 -23.34 13.88 -4.50
N LEU A 423 -22.04 13.99 -4.29
CA LEU A 423 -21.44 14.79 -3.23
C LEU A 423 -20.44 15.78 -3.85
N THR A 424 -20.57 17.04 -3.46
CA THR A 424 -19.60 18.10 -3.76
C THR A 424 -19.10 18.72 -2.45
N VAL A 425 -17.79 18.77 -2.25
CA VAL A 425 -17.17 19.32 -1.03
C VAL A 425 -16.17 20.40 -1.38
N ASP A 426 -16.34 21.60 -0.83
CA ASP A 426 -15.36 22.68 -0.94
C ASP A 426 -14.49 22.75 0.31
N ILE A 427 -13.17 22.89 0.13
CA ILE A 427 -12.21 23.11 1.23
C ILE A 427 -11.69 24.56 1.17
N LYS A 428 -11.93 25.30 2.26
CA LYS A 428 -11.55 26.73 2.37
C LYS A 428 -10.89 27.01 3.71
N ARG A 429 -10.03 28.03 3.74
CA ARG A 429 -9.42 28.51 4.99
C ARG A 429 -10.43 29.30 5.84
N SER A 430 -10.54 28.98 7.12
CA SER A 430 -11.59 29.52 8.02
C SER A 430 -11.70 31.04 8.08
N LYS A 431 -10.57 31.76 8.19
CA LYS A 431 -10.55 33.22 8.36
C LYS A 431 -10.58 34.02 7.06
N LEU A 432 -10.19 33.41 5.94
CA LEU A 432 -9.99 34.11 4.67
C LEU A 432 -10.96 33.66 3.58
N GLY A 433 -11.64 32.51 3.76
CA GLY A 433 -12.50 31.91 2.74
C GLY A 433 -11.75 31.50 1.47
N THR A 434 -10.41 31.55 1.48
CA THR A 434 -9.57 31.23 0.33
C THR A 434 -9.56 29.72 0.12
N PRO A 435 -9.61 29.25 -1.14
CA PRO A 435 -9.42 27.84 -1.50
C PRO A 435 -8.18 27.23 -0.85
N LEU A 436 -8.31 25.99 -0.38
CA LEU A 436 -7.19 25.14 0.02
C LEU A 436 -7.19 23.91 -0.87
N ASN A 437 -6.04 23.63 -1.49
CA ASN A 437 -5.84 22.46 -2.33
C ASN A 437 -5.19 21.33 -1.52
N ASN A 438 -5.24 20.11 -2.05
CA ASN A 438 -4.46 18.96 -1.57
C ASN A 438 -4.88 18.43 -0.19
N ALA A 439 -6.11 18.71 0.23
CA ALA A 439 -6.75 17.94 1.28
C ALA A 439 -7.04 16.50 0.82
N SER A 440 -7.19 15.60 1.77
CA SER A 440 -7.86 14.31 1.61
C SER A 440 -9.28 14.42 2.14
N VAL A 441 -10.25 14.03 1.33
CA VAL A 441 -11.67 14.10 1.66
C VAL A 441 -12.23 12.70 1.50
N ALA A 442 -12.85 12.19 2.56
CA ALA A 442 -13.44 10.86 2.56
C ALA A 442 -14.80 10.87 3.25
N ALA A 443 -15.70 10.01 2.82
CA ALA A 443 -17.02 9.82 3.43
C ALA A 443 -17.14 8.39 3.95
N TRP A 444 -17.41 8.22 5.23
CA TRP A 444 -17.63 6.92 5.86
C TRP A 444 -19.13 6.63 5.95
N ASN A 445 -19.59 5.56 5.31
CA ASN A 445 -20.98 5.14 5.39
C ASN A 445 -21.23 4.48 6.75
N LEU A 446 -22.09 5.09 7.57
CA LEU A 446 -22.34 4.63 8.95
C LEU A 446 -23.24 3.38 9.03
N GLU A 447 -23.86 2.98 7.92
CA GLU A 447 -24.67 1.76 7.84
C GLU A 447 -23.84 0.56 7.38
N THR A 448 -22.99 0.74 6.36
CA THR A 448 -22.20 -0.36 5.79
C THR A 448 -20.79 -0.47 6.34
N GLY A 449 -20.25 0.59 6.97
CA GLY A 449 -18.86 0.64 7.42
C GLY A 449 -17.84 1.05 6.35
N ALA A 450 -18.25 1.11 5.07
CA ALA A 450 -17.37 1.41 3.95
C ALA A 450 -16.92 2.88 3.88
N TRP A 451 -15.64 3.11 3.58
CA TRP A 451 -15.10 4.43 3.27
C TRP A 451 -15.11 4.71 1.77
N TYR A 452 -15.35 5.97 1.40
CA TYR A 452 -15.32 6.45 0.02
C TYR A 452 -14.36 7.63 -0.07
N ASP A 453 -13.28 7.48 -0.83
CA ASP A 453 -12.43 8.62 -1.22
C ASP A 453 -13.23 9.56 -2.13
N ILE A 454 -13.16 10.86 -1.86
CA ILE A 454 -13.80 11.88 -2.69
C ILE A 454 -12.69 12.61 -3.44
N ARG A 455 -12.54 12.32 -4.73
CA ARG A 455 -11.45 12.88 -5.54
C ARG A 455 -11.59 14.38 -5.82
N PRO A 456 -10.48 15.11 -5.98
CA PRO A 456 -10.51 16.51 -6.41
C PRO A 456 -11.08 16.63 -7.83
N LYS A 457 -11.88 17.67 -8.04
CA LYS A 457 -12.44 18.00 -9.35
C LYS A 457 -11.32 18.53 -10.25
N TRP A 458 -11.32 18.05 -11.49
CA TRP A 458 -10.32 18.45 -12.49
C TRP A 458 -10.19 19.97 -12.62
N ARG A 459 -8.97 20.51 -12.42
CA ARG A 459 -8.62 21.94 -12.42
C ARG A 459 -9.25 22.80 -11.32
N GLU A 460 -9.96 22.21 -10.37
CA GLU A 460 -10.55 22.86 -9.20
C GLU A 460 -10.11 22.10 -7.93
N TYR A 461 -8.81 22.13 -7.63
CA TYR A 461 -8.16 21.29 -6.60
C TYR A 461 -8.61 21.55 -5.15
N ASN A 462 -9.48 22.53 -4.91
CA ASN A 462 -10.10 22.81 -3.62
C ASN A 462 -11.55 22.32 -3.53
N THR A 463 -12.07 21.71 -4.60
CA THR A 463 -13.43 21.21 -4.71
C THR A 463 -13.33 19.73 -5.05
N TYR A 464 -14.04 18.90 -4.31
CA TYR A 464 -13.98 17.45 -4.37
C TYR A 464 -15.35 16.92 -4.73
N THR A 465 -15.41 15.89 -5.58
CA THR A 465 -16.68 15.38 -6.10
C THR A 465 -16.72 13.87 -6.20
N ARG A 466 -17.89 13.30 -5.88
CA ARG A 466 -18.21 11.88 -6.11
C ARG A 466 -19.66 11.74 -6.57
N ASN A 467 -19.98 10.78 -7.43
CA ASN A 467 -21.29 10.72 -8.13
C ASN A 467 -22.06 9.40 -7.98
N ASP A 468 -21.50 8.45 -7.28
CA ASP A 468 -21.90 7.04 -7.17
C ASP A 468 -22.12 6.62 -5.72
N LEU A 469 -22.32 7.58 -4.80
CA LEU A 469 -22.51 7.27 -3.39
C LEU A 469 -23.90 6.64 -3.15
N PRO A 470 -23.97 5.51 -2.42
CA PRO A 470 -25.23 4.94 -1.93
C PRO A 470 -26.02 5.93 -1.08
N GLU A 471 -27.35 5.80 -1.08
CA GLU A 471 -28.20 6.52 -0.13
C GLU A 471 -27.88 6.05 1.30
N GLY A 472 -27.74 6.99 2.22
CA GLY A 472 -27.37 6.68 3.60
C GLY A 472 -26.89 7.88 4.40
N GLU A 473 -26.60 7.63 5.68
CA GLU A 473 -25.95 8.58 6.56
C GLU A 473 -24.44 8.35 6.57
N TYR A 474 -23.67 9.43 6.42
CA TYR A 474 -22.22 9.37 6.32
C TYR A 474 -21.56 10.30 7.33
N LEU A 475 -20.40 9.89 7.87
CA LEU A 475 -19.44 10.80 8.46
C LEU A 475 -18.51 11.32 7.35
N LEU A 476 -18.69 12.56 6.96
CA LEU A 476 -17.80 13.24 6.01
C LEU A 476 -16.60 13.81 6.76
N ARG A 477 -15.39 13.49 6.30
CA ARG A 477 -14.12 13.92 6.88
C ARG A 477 -13.26 14.66 5.86
N ALA A 478 -12.59 15.71 6.33
CA ALA A 478 -11.53 16.40 5.59
C ALA A 478 -10.26 16.48 6.43
N HIS A 479 -9.14 16.05 5.85
CA HIS A 479 -7.81 16.12 6.43
C HIS A 479 -6.85 16.87 5.51
N MET A 480 -5.92 17.61 6.12
CA MET A 480 -4.87 18.32 5.41
C MET A 480 -3.74 18.63 6.38
N GLU A 481 -2.51 18.31 5.99
CA GLU A 481 -1.30 18.67 6.72
C GLU A 481 -1.29 20.16 7.14
N ASP A 482 -0.82 20.43 8.37
CA ASP A 482 -0.84 21.74 9.04
C ASP A 482 -2.25 22.31 9.38
N TYR A 483 -3.34 21.59 9.16
CA TYR A 483 -4.70 21.98 9.56
C TYR A 483 -5.34 20.95 10.49
N GLN A 484 -6.27 21.40 11.32
CA GLN A 484 -7.07 20.49 12.14
C GLN A 484 -8.06 19.74 11.23
N SER A 485 -8.03 18.41 11.27
CA SER A 485 -9.05 17.58 10.61
C SER A 485 -10.45 17.95 11.09
N GLN A 486 -11.42 17.93 10.16
CA GLN A 486 -12.81 18.25 10.46
C GLN A 486 -13.72 17.10 10.02
N GLU A 487 -14.78 16.89 10.79
CA GLU A 487 -15.76 15.84 10.55
C GLU A 487 -17.18 16.42 10.71
N THR A 488 -18.11 15.93 9.90
CA THR A 488 -19.53 16.28 10.01
C THR A 488 -20.38 15.14 9.47
N THR A 489 -21.54 14.93 10.08
CA THR A 489 -22.53 14.00 9.54
C THR A 489 -23.26 14.65 8.35
N ILE A 490 -23.46 13.89 7.28
CA ILE A 490 -24.26 14.27 6.11
C ILE A 490 -25.21 13.13 5.73
N ASN A 491 -26.25 13.46 4.96
CA ASN A 491 -27.10 12.45 4.33
C ASN A 491 -26.91 12.52 2.82
N ILE A 492 -26.73 11.37 2.19
CA ILE A 492 -26.73 11.20 0.74
C ILE A 492 -28.10 10.63 0.35
N TYR A 493 -28.71 11.19 -0.70
CA TYR A 493 -30.00 10.75 -1.21
C TYR A 493 -29.85 10.23 -2.63
N SER A 494 -30.54 9.15 -2.98
CA SER A 494 -30.52 8.61 -4.34
C SER A 494 -30.92 9.67 -5.39
N GLY A 495 -30.08 9.86 -6.41
CA GLY A 495 -30.22 10.85 -7.48
C GLY A 495 -30.05 12.31 -7.04
N GLY A 496 -29.86 12.55 -5.74
CA GLY A 496 -29.69 13.86 -5.14
C GLY A 496 -28.29 14.43 -5.32
N GLU A 497 -28.12 15.71 -4.99
CA GLU A 497 -26.82 16.34 -4.82
C GLU A 497 -26.74 16.93 -3.41
N THR A 498 -25.74 16.48 -2.66
CA THR A 498 -25.38 17.00 -1.34
C THR A 498 -24.13 17.86 -1.50
N THR A 499 -24.10 19.03 -0.86
CA THR A 499 -22.94 19.92 -0.89
C THR A 499 -22.51 20.28 0.52
N HIS A 500 -21.20 20.27 0.78
CA HIS A 500 -20.62 20.73 2.03
C HIS A 500 -19.44 21.68 1.81
N THR A 501 -19.11 22.49 2.79
CA THR A 501 -17.91 23.32 2.78
C THR A 501 -17.22 23.24 4.13
N PHE A 502 -15.99 22.73 4.15
CA PHE A 502 -15.14 22.77 5.33
C PHE A 502 -14.39 24.11 5.40
N LEU A 503 -14.36 24.68 6.61
CA LEU A 503 -13.64 25.90 6.94
C LEU A 503 -12.44 25.53 7.82
N MET A 504 -11.36 25.09 7.19
CA MET A 504 -10.20 24.51 7.88
C MET A 504 -9.47 25.55 8.73
N GLU A 505 -9.18 25.17 9.98
CA GLU A 505 -8.39 25.96 10.92
C GLU A 505 -6.95 25.45 10.91
N GLN A 506 -6.00 26.37 10.70
CA GLN A 506 -4.58 26.02 10.71
C GLN A 506 -4.16 25.62 12.12
N THR A 507 -3.52 24.47 12.25
CA THR A 507 -2.95 24.02 13.52
C THR A 507 -1.83 24.97 13.90
N ILE A 508 -2.00 25.70 15.00
CA ILE A 508 -0.91 26.51 15.56
C ILE A 508 0.00 25.54 16.31
N THR A 509 0.90 24.88 15.60
CA THR A 509 2.10 24.38 16.27
C THR A 509 2.75 25.60 16.91
N ARG A 510 2.93 25.58 18.23
CA ARG A 510 3.69 26.62 18.92
C ARG A 510 5.09 26.59 18.31
N ASP A 511 5.35 27.51 17.39
CA ASP A 511 6.70 28.01 17.16
C ASP A 511 7.29 28.24 18.54
N TYR A 512 8.25 27.41 18.94
CA TYR A 512 8.95 27.61 20.18
C TYR A 512 9.53 29.02 20.13
N SER A 513 8.92 29.93 20.88
CA SER A 513 9.49 31.25 21.06
C SER A 513 10.78 31.04 21.83
N PHE A 514 11.92 31.02 21.15
CA PHE A 514 13.19 31.17 21.84
C PHE A 514 13.10 32.48 22.63
N LYS A 515 13.47 32.46 23.91
CA LYS A 515 13.41 33.65 24.79
C LYS A 515 14.15 34.86 24.20
N ASN A 516 15.04 34.63 23.23
CA ASN A 516 15.72 35.66 22.47
C ASN A 516 14.98 35.95 21.14
N PRO A 517 14.34 37.12 20.99
CA PRO A 517 13.61 37.49 19.76
C PRO A 517 14.50 37.55 18.51
N SER A 518 15.82 37.69 18.66
CA SER A 518 16.77 37.69 17.56
C SER A 518 16.97 36.29 16.95
N ILE A 519 16.87 35.23 17.76
CA ILE A 519 16.98 33.84 17.32
C ILE A 519 15.70 33.42 16.59
N ASN A 520 14.53 33.82 17.08
CA ASN A 520 13.26 33.62 16.37
C ASN A 520 13.26 34.30 14.99
N LEU A 521 13.84 35.50 14.90
CA LEU A 521 13.96 36.20 13.63
C LEU A 521 14.91 35.49 12.67
N LEU A 522 16.05 34.97 13.17
CA LEU A 522 17.01 34.22 12.37
C LEU A 522 16.42 32.89 11.88
N PHE A 523 15.73 32.15 12.75
CA PHE A 523 15.11 30.87 12.42
C PHE A 523 14.00 31.03 11.37
N ARG A 524 13.12 32.03 11.55
CA ARG A 524 12.09 32.37 10.57
C ARG A 524 12.67 32.90 9.25
N TYR A 525 13.85 33.53 9.28
CA TYR A 525 14.56 33.95 8.08
C TYR A 525 15.23 32.77 7.37
N PHE A 526 15.73 31.78 8.11
CA PHE A 526 16.28 30.53 7.60
C PHE A 526 15.20 29.64 6.96
N GLU A 527 14.05 29.44 7.60
CA GLU A 527 12.93 28.70 7.00
C GLU A 527 12.39 29.38 5.73
N ARG A 528 12.37 30.73 5.71
CA ARG A 528 12.05 31.49 4.48
C ARG A 528 13.14 31.40 3.42
N LEU A 529 14.41 31.26 3.77
CA LEU A 529 15.49 31.14 2.80
C LEU A 529 15.51 29.75 2.13
N ILE A 530 15.17 28.70 2.90
CA ILE A 530 15.08 27.32 2.41
C ILE A 530 13.88 27.15 1.47
N SER A 531 12.76 27.82 1.75
CA SER A 531 11.53 27.73 0.93
C SER A 531 11.53 28.60 -0.34
N ILE A 532 12.56 29.42 -0.61
CA ILE A 532 12.51 30.42 -1.70
C ILE A 532 13.66 30.30 -2.71
N HIS A 533 14.70 29.45 -2.53
CA HIS A 533 15.77 29.36 -3.53
C HIS A 533 16.52 28.01 -3.61
N PRO A 534 16.47 27.28 -4.76
CA PRO A 534 17.13 25.98 -4.93
C PRO A 534 18.66 26.05 -5.13
N ILE A 535 19.31 27.21 -4.94
CA ILE A 535 20.74 27.41 -5.25
C ILE A 535 21.62 27.52 -3.99
N LEU A 536 21.03 27.61 -2.79
CA LEU A 536 21.79 27.77 -1.54
C LEU A 536 22.42 26.49 -0.97
N GLY A 537 22.06 25.31 -1.51
CA GLY A 537 22.75 24.05 -1.19
C GLY A 537 24.23 24.04 -1.58
N ARG A 538 24.65 24.83 -2.58
CA ARG A 538 26.06 24.94 -2.99
C ARG A 538 26.90 25.90 -2.14
N PHE A 539 26.29 26.74 -1.30
CA PHE A 539 27.06 27.65 -0.42
C PHE A 539 27.46 26.97 0.90
N LEU A 540 26.71 25.95 1.33
CA LEU A 540 26.98 25.17 2.54
C LEU A 540 28.17 24.21 2.39
N GLN A 541 28.63 23.92 1.16
CA GLN A 541 29.88 23.19 0.91
C GLN A 541 31.16 24.02 1.11
N SER A 542 31.06 25.32 1.40
CA SER A 542 32.23 26.22 1.51
C SER A 542 32.69 26.48 2.95
N GLY A 543 32.82 25.45 3.79
CA GLY A 543 33.74 25.41 4.95
C GLY A 543 33.75 26.55 6.00
N LEU A 544 32.79 27.48 6.00
CA LEU A 544 32.87 28.72 6.80
C LEU A 544 31.97 28.76 8.05
N PHE A 545 31.29 27.66 8.38
CA PHE A 545 30.40 27.58 9.55
C PHE A 545 31.00 26.86 10.78
N LYS A 546 32.32 26.62 10.82
CA LYS A 546 32.98 25.96 11.96
C LYS A 546 33.14 26.82 13.24
N ASN A 547 32.81 28.11 13.23
CA ASN A 547 33.16 29.03 14.34
C ASN A 547 31.98 29.76 15.01
N ILE A 548 30.73 29.30 14.84
CA ILE A 548 29.56 29.98 15.49
C ILE A 548 28.83 29.07 16.50
N ILE A 549 29.26 27.82 16.68
CA ILE A 549 28.72 26.90 17.71
C ILE A 549 29.87 26.39 18.59
N SER A 550 30.54 27.33 19.27
CA SER A 550 31.38 27.07 20.44
C SER A 550 30.93 27.93 21.60
#